data_AF-R9JMV1-F1
#
_entry.id   AF-R9JMV1-F1
#
_cell.length_a   1.000
_cell.length_b   1.000
_cell.length_c   1.000
_cell.angle_alpha   90.00
_cell.angle_beta   90.00
_cell.angle_gamma   90.00
#
_symmetry.space_group_name_H-M   'P 1'
#
loop_
_entity.id
_entity.type
_entity.pdbx_description
1 polymer ?
#
loop_
_entity_poly.entity_id
_entity_poly.type
_entity_poly.pdbx_seq_one_letter_code
_entity_poly.pdbx_strand_id
1 'polypeptide(L)'
;MRLVIKDYLLQLKEKDELDLFLCDLLLQMGYITDNKPKTGNRQYGVDIRAYNDNEILLTIVKQGNLNRRNWDSDQNAVRQSLNDIQDTYIEFIKGKERKKELHIIVAANGVIDEAVRPSWEGYVSHNTTWSGMKVQIEFWNIDKLVDDVQKYLFDEHIFGAEMQSFLRKALYFIGESDYRNEYFECIIEDYLLRLKSMDTPKERRKKLSGLHLACQMIAQYAAEAGIYKIGIMVSEYLIIRYWKYMLV
;
A
#
# COMPACT_ATOMS: atom_id res chain seq x y z
N MET A 1 2.25 -16.50 1.19
CA MET A 1 1.53 -15.20 1.06
C MET A 1 2.44 -14.02 0.71
N ARG A 2 3.60 -13.83 1.36
CA ARG A 2 4.53 -12.71 1.15
C ARG A 2 4.73 -12.30 -0.33
N LEU A 3 5.07 -13.26 -1.19
CA LEU A 3 5.31 -13.01 -2.62
C LEU A 3 4.07 -12.48 -3.36
N VAL A 4 2.88 -13.01 -3.05
CA VAL A 4 1.63 -12.63 -3.70
C VAL A 4 1.24 -11.19 -3.33
N ILE A 5 1.41 -10.82 -2.06
CA ILE A 5 1.23 -9.43 -1.60
C ILE A 5 2.24 -8.52 -2.31
N LYS A 6 3.52 -8.91 -2.33
CA LYS A 6 4.59 -8.15 -2.99
C LYS A 6 4.25 -7.88 -4.45
N ASP A 7 3.84 -8.90 -5.19
CA ASP A 7 3.48 -8.78 -6.61
C ASP A 7 2.36 -7.76 -6.83
N TYR A 8 1.33 -7.76 -5.98
CA TYR A 8 0.23 -6.80 -6.03
C TYR A 8 0.68 -5.38 -5.70
N LEU A 9 1.38 -5.19 -4.57
CA LEU A 9 1.82 -3.87 -4.11
C LEU A 9 2.75 -3.19 -5.12
N LEU A 10 3.63 -3.96 -5.79
CA LEU A 10 4.48 -3.47 -6.88
C LEU A 10 3.70 -2.85 -8.06
N GLN A 11 2.43 -3.23 -8.26
CA GLN A 11 1.62 -2.69 -9.36
C GLN A 11 0.85 -1.42 -9.00
N LEU A 12 0.76 -1.06 -7.72
CA LEU A 12 0.02 0.12 -7.27
C LEU A 12 0.63 1.41 -7.83
N LYS A 13 -0.23 2.34 -8.24
CA LYS A 13 0.12 3.72 -8.57
C LYS A 13 0.30 4.53 -7.28
N GLU A 14 1.05 5.62 -7.39
CA GLU A 14 1.27 6.54 -6.25
C GLU A 14 -0.05 7.13 -5.76
N LYS A 15 -0.84 7.66 -6.69
CA LYS A 15 -2.11 8.37 -6.42
C LYS A 15 -3.32 7.45 -6.50
N ASP A 16 -4.29 7.71 -5.63
CA ASP A 16 -5.59 7.03 -5.53
C ASP A 16 -5.48 5.51 -5.33
N GLU A 17 -4.30 5.03 -4.92
CA GLU A 17 -3.96 3.60 -4.80
C GLU A 17 -3.01 3.37 -3.62
N LEU A 18 -1.70 3.58 -3.80
CA LEU A 18 -0.70 3.35 -2.75
C LEU A 18 -0.89 4.30 -1.57
N ASP A 19 -1.21 5.57 -1.83
CA ASP A 19 -1.53 6.57 -0.81
C ASP A 19 -2.74 6.19 0.06
N LEU A 20 -3.86 5.77 -0.56
CA LEU A 20 -5.05 5.32 0.17
C LEU A 20 -4.78 4.04 0.96
N PHE A 21 -4.08 3.09 0.34
CA PHE A 21 -3.63 1.87 1.00
C PHE A 21 -2.76 2.17 2.23
N LEU A 22 -1.81 3.11 2.13
CA LEU A 22 -0.98 3.52 3.26
C LEU A 22 -1.81 4.18 4.37
N CYS A 23 -2.85 4.93 4.04
CA CYS A 23 -3.76 5.47 5.06
C CYS A 23 -4.47 4.36 5.85
N ASP A 24 -4.99 3.34 5.16
CA ASP A 24 -5.67 2.22 5.82
C ASP A 24 -4.67 1.38 6.64
N LEU A 25 -3.43 1.18 6.13
CA LEU A 25 -2.36 0.52 6.88
C LEU A 25 -1.98 1.28 8.16
N LEU A 26 -1.78 2.60 8.06
CA LEU A 26 -1.44 3.44 9.21
C LEU A 26 -2.56 3.46 10.25
N LEU A 27 -3.82 3.44 9.81
CA LEU A 27 -4.97 3.32 10.71
C LEU A 27 -4.92 2.00 11.50
N GLN A 28 -4.63 0.87 10.83
CA GLN A 28 -4.49 -0.43 11.51
C GLN A 28 -3.25 -0.50 12.41
N MET A 29 -2.20 0.27 12.11
CA MET A 29 -1.03 0.43 12.98
C MET A 29 -1.32 1.30 14.22
N GLY A 30 -2.53 1.87 14.34
CA GLY A 30 -2.96 2.65 15.50
C GLY A 30 -2.76 4.16 15.37
N TYR A 31 -2.48 4.66 14.16
CA TYR A 31 -2.42 6.11 13.92
C TYR A 31 -3.80 6.67 13.56
N ILE A 32 -3.99 7.95 13.85
CA ILE A 32 -5.11 8.74 13.38
C ILE A 32 -4.64 9.54 12.16
N THR A 33 -5.35 9.45 11.05
CA THR A 33 -5.06 10.23 9.82
C THR A 33 -5.98 11.44 9.73
N ASP A 34 -5.43 12.62 9.49
CA ASP A 34 -6.24 13.86 9.49
C ASP A 34 -7.15 13.97 8.26
N ASN A 35 -6.74 13.39 7.13
CA ASN A 35 -7.49 13.40 5.89
C ASN A 35 -7.14 12.17 5.04
N LYS A 36 -8.13 11.61 4.34
CA LYS A 36 -7.85 10.75 3.19
C LYS A 36 -7.29 11.62 2.05
N PRO A 37 -6.24 11.17 1.33
CA PRO A 37 -5.72 11.85 0.16
C PRO A 37 -6.86 12.24 -0.78
N LYS A 38 -6.90 13.53 -1.17
CA LYS A 38 -7.81 14.05 -2.21
C LYS A 38 -6.95 14.65 -3.32
N THR A 39 -7.42 14.50 -4.56
CA THR A 39 -6.73 15.00 -5.75
C THR A 39 -6.32 16.47 -5.58
N GLY A 40 -5.01 16.74 -5.65
CA GLY A 40 -4.45 18.10 -5.65
C GLY A 40 -3.97 18.66 -4.30
N ASN A 41 -4.08 17.91 -3.20
CA ASN A 41 -3.79 18.42 -1.85
C ASN A 41 -2.40 18.06 -1.29
N ARG A 42 -1.34 18.01 -2.10
CA ARG A 42 0.02 17.94 -1.54
C ARG A 42 0.31 19.27 -0.83
N GLN A 43 0.39 19.24 0.49
CA GLN A 43 0.61 20.43 1.30
C GLN A 43 2.04 20.39 1.84
N TYR A 44 2.87 21.31 1.35
CA TYR A 44 4.24 21.52 1.86
C TYR A 44 5.06 20.23 1.92
N GLY A 45 5.06 19.46 0.83
CA GLY A 45 5.85 18.24 0.73
C GLY A 45 5.18 16.97 1.29
N VAL A 46 4.09 17.08 2.06
CA VAL A 46 3.44 15.94 2.72
C VAL A 46 2.26 15.42 1.89
N ASP A 47 2.21 14.09 1.70
CA ASP A 47 1.09 13.40 1.06
C ASP A 47 0.09 12.85 2.09
N ILE A 48 0.59 12.30 3.20
CA ILE A 48 -0.24 11.80 4.31
C ILE A 48 0.29 12.35 5.64
N ARG A 49 -0.60 12.91 6.45
CA ARG A 49 -0.35 13.24 7.85
C ARG A 49 -1.07 12.25 8.75
N ALA A 50 -0.33 11.62 9.63
CA ALA A 50 -0.83 10.73 10.65
C ALA A 50 -0.21 11.09 12.01
N TYR A 51 -0.90 10.75 13.10
CA TYR A 51 -0.37 11.01 14.44
C TYR A 51 -0.91 9.99 15.45
N ASN A 52 -0.16 9.82 16.54
CA ASN A 52 -0.62 9.16 17.75
C ASN A 52 -0.27 10.04 18.95
N ASP A 53 -0.35 9.52 20.18
CA ASP A 53 -0.06 10.31 21.38
C ASP A 53 1.41 10.77 21.47
N ASN A 54 2.34 10.01 20.88
CA ASN A 54 3.78 10.19 21.05
C ASN A 54 4.45 10.89 19.86
N GLU A 55 3.95 10.70 18.64
CA GLU A 55 4.62 11.17 17.43
C GLU A 55 3.66 11.74 16.39
N ILE A 56 4.22 12.57 15.51
CA ILE A 56 3.61 13.00 14.25
C ILE A 56 4.35 12.29 13.12
N LEU A 57 3.60 11.59 12.28
CA LEU A 57 4.09 10.87 11.12
C LEU A 57 3.73 11.63 9.84
N LEU A 58 4.73 12.04 9.07
CA LEU A 58 4.54 12.68 7.77
C LEU A 58 5.04 11.74 6.67
N THR A 59 4.16 11.34 5.77
CA THR A 59 4.51 10.39 4.70
C THR A 59 4.56 11.10 3.36
N ILE A 60 5.66 10.86 2.64
CA ILE A 60 5.85 11.15 1.22
C ILE A 60 5.69 9.83 0.47
N VAL A 61 4.78 9.78 -0.51
CA VAL A 61 4.48 8.56 -1.26
C VAL A 61 5.16 8.62 -2.62
N LYS A 62 5.82 7.52 -3.03
CA LYS A 62 6.44 7.39 -4.35
C LYS A 62 6.14 6.05 -5.00
N GLN A 63 5.87 6.07 -6.31
CA GLN A 63 5.81 4.85 -7.10
C GLN A 63 7.19 4.41 -7.59
N GLY A 64 7.51 3.13 -7.39
CA GLY A 64 8.71 2.47 -7.90
C GLY A 64 9.97 2.77 -7.10
N ASN A 65 11.12 2.55 -7.72
CA ASN A 65 12.41 2.75 -7.06
C ASN A 65 12.73 4.23 -6.85
N LEU A 66 13.42 4.52 -5.74
CA LEU A 66 14.08 5.80 -5.54
C LEU A 66 15.38 5.82 -6.35
N ASN A 67 15.38 6.57 -7.44
CA ASN A 67 16.48 6.73 -8.39
C ASN A 67 16.95 8.20 -8.40
N ARG A 68 18.06 8.49 -9.10
CA ARG A 68 18.66 9.84 -9.08
C ARG A 68 17.68 10.94 -9.49
N ARG A 69 16.78 10.62 -10.42
CA ARG A 69 15.82 11.59 -10.95
C ARG A 69 14.77 11.95 -9.90
N ASN A 70 14.10 10.97 -9.31
CA ASN A 70 13.05 11.22 -8.32
C ASN A 70 13.59 11.47 -6.90
N TRP A 71 14.90 11.31 -6.66
CA TRP A 71 15.55 11.74 -5.43
C TRP A 71 15.74 13.26 -5.36
N ASP A 72 16.33 13.88 -6.39
CA ASP A 72 16.77 15.30 -6.31
C ASP A 72 16.74 16.09 -7.64
N SER A 73 16.21 15.54 -8.73
CA SER A 73 16.28 16.23 -10.04
C SER A 73 15.01 16.97 -10.43
N ASP A 74 13.85 16.54 -9.93
CA ASP A 74 12.54 17.07 -10.31
C ASP A 74 11.93 17.92 -9.18
N GLN A 75 11.04 18.86 -9.49
CA GLN A 75 10.30 19.64 -8.48
C GLN A 75 9.48 18.74 -7.51
N ASN A 76 9.08 17.56 -8.00
CA ASN A 76 8.36 16.55 -7.21
C ASN A 76 9.28 15.48 -6.63
N ALA A 77 10.60 15.70 -6.64
CA ALA A 77 11.56 14.78 -6.08
C ALA A 77 11.48 14.75 -4.55
N VAL A 78 11.94 13.64 -3.97
CA VAL A 78 11.81 13.36 -2.54
C VAL A 78 12.58 14.39 -1.70
N ARG A 79 13.79 14.77 -2.10
CA ARG A 79 14.58 15.75 -1.35
C ARG A 79 13.87 17.10 -1.28
N GLN A 80 13.19 17.50 -2.35
CA GLN A 80 12.44 18.74 -2.44
C GLN A 80 11.23 18.67 -1.51
N SER A 81 10.51 17.52 -1.46
CA SER A 81 9.48 17.30 -0.45
C SER A 81 10.01 17.43 0.98
N LEU A 82 11.16 16.82 1.27
CA LEU A 82 11.77 16.86 2.60
C LEU A 82 12.17 18.28 3.00
N ASN A 83 12.73 19.04 2.06
CA ASN A 83 13.06 20.45 2.27
C ASN A 83 11.79 21.30 2.48
N ASP A 84 10.71 21.07 1.72
CA ASP A 84 9.43 21.77 1.95
C ASP A 84 8.89 21.50 3.36
N ILE A 85 9.06 20.27 3.87
CA ILE A 85 8.65 19.92 5.23
C ILE A 85 9.50 20.69 6.25
N GLN A 86 10.82 20.67 6.06
CA GLN A 86 11.77 21.35 6.93
C GLN A 86 11.58 22.87 6.95
N ASP A 87 11.45 23.48 5.79
CA ASP A 87 11.45 24.94 5.63
C ASP A 87 10.08 25.56 5.88
N THR A 88 9.00 24.80 5.63
CA THR A 88 7.64 25.33 5.67
C THR A 88 6.71 24.55 6.59
N TYR A 89 6.64 23.22 6.47
CA TYR A 89 5.66 22.44 7.22
C TYR A 89 5.86 22.53 8.74
N ILE A 90 7.12 22.51 9.19
CA ILE A 90 7.45 22.50 10.62
C ILE A 90 6.90 23.72 11.37
N GLU A 91 6.75 24.86 10.69
CA GLU A 91 6.20 26.09 11.25
C GLU A 91 4.70 25.98 11.59
N PHE A 92 4.00 25.02 11.00
CA PHE A 92 2.61 24.72 11.34
C PHE A 92 2.47 23.81 12.57
N ILE A 93 3.52 23.08 12.98
CA ILE A 93 3.50 22.25 14.18
C ILE A 93 3.63 23.17 15.41
N LYS A 94 2.58 23.24 16.25
CA LYS A 94 2.49 24.21 17.35
C LYS A 94 1.96 23.59 18.65
N GLY A 95 2.17 24.28 19.76
CA GLY A 95 1.61 23.91 21.06
C GLY A 95 2.11 22.56 21.58
N LYS A 96 1.19 21.67 22.00
CA LYS A 96 1.54 20.36 22.57
C LYS A 96 2.23 19.43 21.56
N GLU A 97 1.97 19.62 20.26
CA GLU A 97 2.56 18.80 19.20
C GLU A 97 4.08 18.98 19.08
N ARG A 98 4.63 20.13 19.47
CA ARG A 98 6.09 20.36 19.49
C ARG A 98 6.85 19.45 20.45
N LYS A 99 6.14 18.79 21.38
CA LYS A 99 6.74 17.81 22.31
C LYS A 99 6.78 16.39 21.73
N LYS A 100 6.07 16.13 20.63
CA LYS A 100 6.05 14.84 19.95
C LYS A 100 7.31 14.65 19.12
N GLU A 101 7.68 13.41 18.87
CA GLU A 101 8.70 13.08 17.88
C GLU A 101 8.16 13.33 16.46
N LEU A 102 8.98 13.88 15.57
CA LEU A 102 8.62 14.02 14.16
C LEU A 102 9.23 12.86 13.36
N HIS A 103 8.39 11.95 12.91
CA HIS A 103 8.79 10.82 12.07
C HIS A 103 8.36 11.08 10.64
N ILE A 104 9.31 11.07 9.71
CA ILE A 104 9.07 11.31 8.29
C ILE A 104 9.35 10.03 7.53
N ILE A 105 8.36 9.55 6.79
CA ILE A 105 8.45 8.33 6.00
C ILE A 105 8.45 8.68 4.52
N VAL A 106 9.45 8.21 3.81
CA VAL A 106 9.39 8.10 2.35
C VAL A 106 8.96 6.68 2.02
N ALA A 107 7.67 6.50 1.70
CA ALA A 107 7.09 5.21 1.39
C ALA A 107 7.08 4.98 -0.12
N ALA A 108 7.63 3.86 -0.55
CA ALA A 108 7.59 3.47 -1.95
C ALA A 108 7.38 1.98 -2.14
N ASN A 109 6.60 1.63 -3.16
CA ASN A 109 6.44 0.24 -3.60
C ASN A 109 7.63 -0.24 -4.46
N GLY A 110 8.83 0.23 -4.16
CA GLY A 110 10.09 -0.16 -4.77
C GLY A 110 11.22 -0.15 -3.75
N VAL A 111 12.46 -0.02 -4.24
CA VAL A 111 13.66 0.04 -3.40
C VAL A 111 14.49 1.30 -3.69
N ILE A 112 15.44 1.62 -2.82
CA ILE A 112 16.44 2.65 -3.13
C ILE A 112 17.47 2.04 -4.09
N ASP A 113 17.69 2.70 -5.23
CA ASP A 113 18.77 2.32 -6.14
C ASP A 113 20.13 2.56 -5.47
N GLU A 114 21.08 1.64 -5.67
CA GLU A 114 22.44 1.74 -5.08
C GLU A 114 23.15 3.05 -5.45
N ALA A 115 22.86 3.62 -6.62
CA ALA A 115 23.42 4.89 -7.05
C ALA A 115 22.91 6.12 -6.27
N VAL A 116 21.85 5.98 -5.46
CA VAL A 116 21.24 7.02 -4.63
C VAL A 116 21.50 6.78 -3.14
N ARG A 117 21.70 5.52 -2.73
CA ARG A 117 21.84 5.11 -1.33
C ARG A 117 22.81 5.99 -0.51
N PRO A 118 24.04 6.30 -0.97
CA PRO A 118 24.94 7.17 -0.19
C PRO A 118 24.39 8.58 0.01
N SER A 119 23.71 9.14 -0.99
CA SER A 119 23.10 10.48 -0.89
C SER A 119 21.89 10.48 0.04
N TRP A 120 21.08 9.43 0.02
CA TRP A 120 19.97 9.24 0.95
C TRP A 120 20.47 9.13 2.40
N GLU A 121 21.41 8.22 2.68
CA GLU A 121 21.97 8.01 4.02
C GLU A 121 22.68 9.27 4.54
N GLY A 122 23.41 9.95 3.67
CA GLY A 122 23.96 11.27 3.94
C GLY A 122 22.87 12.26 4.35
N TYR A 123 21.79 12.40 3.58
CA TYR A 123 20.72 13.32 3.93
C TYR A 123 20.08 12.99 5.29
N VAL A 124 19.74 11.72 5.55
CA VAL A 124 19.12 11.29 6.81
C VAL A 124 20.02 11.60 8.01
N SER A 125 21.31 11.27 7.93
CA SER A 125 22.25 11.48 9.04
C SER A 125 22.48 12.95 9.41
N HIS A 126 22.38 13.87 8.43
CA HIS A 126 22.50 15.30 8.68
C HIS A 126 21.18 15.96 9.12
N ASN A 127 20.04 15.27 9.04
CA ASN A 127 18.70 15.83 9.29
C ASN A 127 18.00 15.12 10.46
N THR A 128 18.63 15.13 11.62
CA THR A 128 18.12 14.48 12.84
C THR A 128 17.42 15.44 13.80
N THR A 129 17.47 16.75 13.55
CA THR A 129 16.80 17.76 14.37
C THR A 129 16.43 18.97 13.52
N TRP A 130 15.16 19.38 13.56
CA TRP A 130 14.66 20.56 12.85
C TRP A 130 13.88 21.45 13.82
N SER A 131 14.19 22.75 13.85
CA SER A 131 13.55 23.74 14.74
C SER A 131 13.36 23.26 16.19
N GLY A 132 14.37 22.57 16.73
CA GLY A 132 14.38 22.03 18.10
C GLY A 132 13.61 20.72 18.32
N MET A 133 12.97 20.15 17.30
CA MET A 133 12.33 18.84 17.36
C MET A 133 13.27 17.74 16.90
N LYS A 134 13.25 16.58 17.57
CA LYS A 134 13.90 15.36 17.08
C LYS A 134 13.17 14.89 15.81
N VAL A 135 13.95 14.63 14.77
CA VAL A 135 13.44 14.18 13.47
C VAL A 135 14.03 12.82 13.15
N GLN A 136 13.15 11.87 12.84
CA GLN A 136 13.53 10.55 12.32
C GLN A 136 13.05 10.47 10.88
N ILE A 137 13.97 10.21 9.95
CA ILE A 137 13.64 10.04 8.52
C ILE A 137 13.92 8.60 8.13
N GLU A 138 12.91 7.92 7.58
CA GLU A 138 13.02 6.52 7.16
C GLU A 138 12.49 6.30 5.75
N PHE A 139 12.98 5.24 5.13
CA PHE A 139 12.46 4.75 3.85
C PHE A 139 11.70 3.45 4.07
N TRP A 140 10.40 3.45 3.75
CA TRP A 140 9.60 2.23 3.72
C TRP A 140 9.63 1.66 2.30
N ASN A 141 10.46 0.64 2.12
CA ASN A 141 10.56 -0.09 0.86
C ASN A 141 9.44 -1.14 0.72
N ILE A 142 9.36 -1.75 -0.45
CA ILE A 142 8.40 -2.81 -0.73
C ILE A 142 8.43 -3.96 0.29
N ASP A 143 9.60 -4.37 0.76
CA ASP A 143 9.71 -5.51 1.68
C ASP A 143 9.15 -5.18 3.07
N LYS A 144 9.39 -3.97 3.58
CA LYS A 144 8.78 -3.47 4.81
C LYS A 144 7.27 -3.33 4.66
N LEU A 145 6.78 -2.77 3.54
CA LEU A 145 5.34 -2.65 3.30
C LEU A 145 4.65 -4.02 3.31
N VAL A 146 5.26 -5.04 2.70
CA VAL A 146 4.71 -6.41 2.72
C VAL A 146 4.65 -6.96 4.15
N ASP A 147 5.70 -6.75 4.94
CA ASP A 147 5.74 -7.21 6.34
C ASP A 147 4.67 -6.52 7.20
N ASP A 148 4.51 -5.21 7.04
CA ASP A 148 3.48 -4.44 7.74
C ASP A 148 2.07 -4.87 7.31
N VAL A 149 1.83 -5.16 6.02
CA VAL A 149 0.53 -5.72 5.56
C VAL A 149 0.22 -7.04 6.22
N GLN A 150 1.16 -7.99 6.19
CA GLN A 150 0.93 -9.31 6.77
C GLN A 150 0.62 -9.22 8.27
N LYS A 151 1.17 -8.21 8.95
CA LYS A 151 0.99 -8.02 10.37
C LYS A 151 -0.29 -7.26 10.74
N TYR A 152 -0.65 -6.22 9.99
CA TYR A 152 -1.67 -5.25 10.41
C TYR A 152 -2.87 -5.14 9.48
N LEU A 153 -2.75 -5.48 8.20
CA LEU A 153 -3.78 -5.22 7.19
C LEU A 153 -3.98 -6.44 6.28
N PHE A 154 -3.95 -7.66 6.80
CA PHE A 154 -4.18 -8.85 5.98
C PHE A 154 -5.68 -9.19 5.87
N ASP A 155 -6.46 -8.23 5.37
CA ASP A 155 -7.91 -8.32 5.23
C ASP A 155 -8.40 -7.68 3.91
N GLU A 156 -9.71 -7.50 3.74
CA GLU A 156 -10.24 -6.94 2.50
C GLU A 156 -9.74 -5.53 2.16
N HIS A 157 -9.27 -4.75 3.15
CA HIS A 157 -8.85 -3.37 2.99
C HIS A 157 -7.54 -3.23 2.21
N ILE A 158 -6.83 -4.34 1.91
CA ILE A 158 -5.73 -4.33 0.93
C ILE A 158 -6.20 -3.85 -0.45
N PHE A 159 -7.47 -4.09 -0.79
CA PHE A 159 -8.04 -3.72 -2.08
C PHE A 159 -8.78 -2.38 -2.01
N GLY A 160 -9.00 -1.75 -3.17
CA GLY A 160 -9.87 -0.58 -3.29
C GLY A 160 -11.34 -0.90 -3.00
N ALA A 161 -12.12 0.14 -2.66
CA ALA A 161 -13.51 0.04 -2.18
C ALA A 161 -14.44 -0.83 -3.05
N GLU A 162 -14.26 -0.84 -4.38
CA GLU A 162 -15.06 -1.67 -5.28
C GLU A 162 -14.94 -3.17 -4.98
N MET A 163 -13.74 -3.64 -4.65
CA MET A 163 -13.47 -5.07 -4.41
C MET A 163 -13.64 -5.47 -2.95
N GLN A 164 -13.55 -4.51 -2.02
CA GLN A 164 -13.69 -4.75 -0.57
C GLN A 164 -15.01 -5.44 -0.23
N SER A 165 -16.13 -5.01 -0.83
CA SER A 165 -17.45 -5.57 -0.52
C SER A 165 -17.58 -7.05 -0.90
N PHE A 166 -17.08 -7.44 -2.07
CA PHE A 166 -17.10 -8.84 -2.51
C PHE A 166 -16.19 -9.69 -1.63
N LEU A 167 -14.96 -9.23 -1.39
CA LEU A 167 -14.00 -9.98 -0.62
C LEU A 167 -14.42 -10.10 0.85
N ARG A 168 -14.99 -9.05 1.46
CA ARG A 168 -15.54 -9.11 2.81
C ARG A 168 -16.56 -10.24 2.96
N LYS A 169 -17.50 -10.36 2.02
CA LYS A 169 -18.47 -11.46 2.03
C LYS A 169 -17.78 -12.80 1.89
N ALA A 170 -16.87 -12.93 0.92
CA ALA A 170 -16.13 -14.17 0.69
C ALA A 170 -15.30 -14.60 1.89
N LEU A 171 -14.70 -13.68 2.64
CA LEU A 171 -13.91 -14.00 3.84
C LEU A 171 -14.79 -14.29 5.05
N TYR A 172 -15.84 -13.49 5.28
CA TYR A 172 -16.72 -13.61 6.45
C TYR A 172 -17.42 -14.97 6.53
N PHE A 173 -17.92 -15.49 5.40
CA PHE A 173 -18.71 -16.72 5.39
C PHE A 173 -17.86 -18.01 5.41
N ILE A 174 -16.52 -17.94 5.37
CA ILE A 174 -15.65 -19.13 5.24
C ILE A 174 -15.94 -20.19 6.31
N GLY A 175 -16.20 -19.76 7.55
CA GLY A 175 -16.50 -20.63 8.68
C GLY A 175 -17.91 -21.19 8.72
N GLU A 176 -18.80 -20.70 7.85
CA GLU A 176 -20.21 -21.06 7.85
C GLU A 176 -20.46 -22.36 7.06
N SER A 177 -21.38 -23.18 7.57
CA SER A 177 -21.67 -24.51 7.00
C SER A 177 -22.24 -24.49 5.58
N ASP A 178 -22.78 -23.35 5.14
CA ASP A 178 -23.46 -23.14 3.87
C ASP A 178 -22.68 -22.21 2.93
N TYR A 179 -21.34 -22.17 3.04
CA TYR A 179 -20.49 -21.37 2.17
C TYR A 179 -20.83 -21.56 0.68
N ARG A 180 -21.21 -20.46 0.02
CA ARG A 180 -21.65 -20.46 -1.38
C ARG A 180 -20.52 -20.10 -2.31
N ASN A 181 -20.36 -20.88 -3.38
CA ASN A 181 -19.31 -20.63 -4.37
C ASN A 181 -19.41 -19.26 -5.02
N GLU A 182 -20.64 -18.76 -5.20
CA GLU A 182 -20.95 -17.43 -5.73
C GLU A 182 -20.06 -16.32 -5.11
N TYR A 183 -19.69 -16.44 -3.83
CA TYR A 183 -18.85 -15.44 -3.16
C TYR A 183 -17.47 -15.27 -3.80
N PHE A 184 -16.80 -16.36 -4.18
CA PHE A 184 -15.51 -16.27 -4.87
C PHE A 184 -15.66 -16.23 -6.40
N GLU A 185 -16.70 -16.87 -6.94
CA GLU A 185 -16.95 -16.88 -8.39
C GLU A 185 -17.17 -15.45 -8.90
N CYS A 186 -17.97 -14.63 -8.20
CA CYS A 186 -18.18 -13.23 -8.57
C CYS A 186 -16.89 -12.41 -8.59
N ILE A 187 -15.96 -12.64 -7.65
CA ILE A 187 -14.67 -11.95 -7.60
C ILE A 187 -13.84 -12.30 -8.83
N ILE A 188 -13.73 -13.60 -9.13
CA ILE A 188 -12.94 -14.10 -10.26
C ILE A 188 -13.52 -13.56 -11.57
N GLU A 189 -14.84 -13.60 -11.70
CA GLU A 189 -15.56 -13.09 -12.87
C GLU A 189 -15.39 -11.60 -13.08
N ASP A 190 -15.55 -10.81 -12.03
CA ASP A 190 -15.41 -9.35 -12.11
C ASP A 190 -13.99 -8.96 -12.57
N TYR A 191 -12.95 -9.60 -12.03
CA TYR A 191 -11.58 -9.38 -12.48
C TYR A 191 -11.38 -9.75 -13.96
N LEU A 192 -11.90 -10.90 -14.40
CA LEU A 192 -11.75 -11.35 -15.78
C LEU A 192 -12.52 -10.46 -16.76
N LEU A 193 -13.72 -10.00 -16.41
CA LEU A 193 -14.50 -9.05 -17.20
C LEU A 193 -13.80 -7.69 -17.33
N ARG A 194 -13.04 -7.29 -16.30
CA ARG A 194 -12.25 -6.06 -16.33
C ARG A 194 -11.01 -6.17 -17.21
N LEU A 195 -10.53 -7.37 -17.56
CA LEU A 195 -9.40 -7.54 -18.48
C LEU A 195 -9.82 -7.15 -19.90
N LYS A 196 -9.18 -6.13 -20.46
CA LYS A 196 -9.45 -5.64 -21.82
C LYS A 196 -8.30 -6.01 -22.74
N SER A 197 -8.60 -6.29 -24.01
CA SER A 197 -7.58 -6.57 -25.03
C SER A 197 -6.57 -5.43 -25.16
N MET A 198 -7.04 -4.19 -25.03
CA MET A 198 -6.25 -2.95 -25.09
C MET A 198 -5.47 -2.62 -23.81
N ASP A 199 -5.60 -3.41 -22.74
CA ASP A 199 -4.85 -3.16 -21.51
C ASP A 199 -3.34 -3.23 -21.77
N THR A 200 -2.62 -2.22 -21.27
CA THR A 200 -1.15 -2.24 -21.26
C THR A 200 -0.63 -3.42 -20.42
N PRO A 201 0.62 -3.88 -20.64
CA PRO A 201 1.20 -4.95 -19.83
C PRO A 201 1.16 -4.66 -18.32
N LYS A 202 1.28 -3.39 -17.92
CA LYS A 202 1.23 -2.97 -16.50
C LYS A 202 -0.19 -3.08 -15.93
N GLU A 203 -1.20 -2.59 -16.66
CA GLU A 203 -2.60 -2.70 -16.23
C GLU A 203 -3.05 -4.15 -16.12
N ARG A 204 -2.64 -4.98 -17.08
CA ARG A 204 -2.91 -6.42 -17.06
C ARG A 204 -2.29 -7.10 -15.84
N ARG A 205 -0.99 -6.86 -15.59
CA ARG A 205 -0.31 -7.38 -14.39
C ARG A 205 -0.99 -6.94 -13.10
N LYS A 206 -1.45 -5.69 -13.01
CA LYS A 206 -2.19 -5.19 -11.84
C LYS A 206 -3.48 -5.98 -11.60
N LYS A 207 -4.29 -6.18 -12.64
CA LYS A 207 -5.55 -6.92 -12.54
C LYS A 207 -5.30 -8.38 -12.15
N LEU A 208 -4.32 -9.03 -12.80
CA LEU A 208 -3.97 -10.43 -12.54
C LEU A 208 -3.37 -10.65 -11.15
N SER A 209 -2.49 -9.76 -10.69
CA SER A 209 -1.94 -9.83 -9.32
C SER A 209 -3.00 -9.58 -8.26
N GLY A 210 -3.93 -8.65 -8.50
CA GLY A 210 -5.08 -8.43 -7.61
C GLY A 210 -5.99 -9.67 -7.54
N LEU A 211 -6.33 -10.26 -8.69
CA LEU A 211 -7.11 -11.51 -8.75
C LEU A 211 -6.40 -12.65 -8.01
N HIS A 212 -5.10 -12.81 -8.24
CA HIS A 212 -4.30 -13.84 -7.56
C HIS A 212 -4.29 -13.62 -6.05
N LEU A 213 -4.07 -12.38 -5.59
CA LEU A 213 -4.11 -12.05 -4.17
C LEU A 213 -5.48 -12.36 -3.55
N ALA A 214 -6.57 -11.92 -4.19
CA ALA A 214 -7.92 -12.15 -3.65
C ALA A 214 -8.23 -13.64 -3.48
N CYS A 215 -7.90 -14.47 -4.48
CA CYS A 215 -8.10 -15.91 -4.41
C CYS A 215 -7.22 -16.58 -3.34
N GLN A 216 -5.95 -16.17 -3.25
CA GLN A 216 -5.03 -16.70 -2.25
C GLN A 216 -5.44 -16.30 -0.83
N MET A 217 -5.99 -15.09 -0.64
CA MET A 217 -6.54 -14.67 0.65
C MET A 217 -7.69 -15.57 1.08
N ILE A 218 -8.66 -15.83 0.20
CA ILE A 218 -9.77 -16.76 0.51
C ILE A 218 -9.24 -18.16 0.85
N ALA A 219 -8.28 -18.67 0.08
CA ALA A 219 -7.68 -19.98 0.34
C ALA A 219 -6.91 -20.04 1.67
N GLN A 220 -6.19 -18.98 2.02
CA GLN A 220 -5.45 -18.86 3.27
C GLN A 220 -6.38 -18.79 4.48
N TYR A 221 -7.41 -17.94 4.43
CA TYR A 221 -8.42 -17.86 5.50
C TYR A 221 -9.16 -19.19 5.68
N ALA A 222 -9.49 -19.87 4.57
CA ALA A 222 -10.09 -21.19 4.62
C ALA A 222 -9.17 -22.24 5.25
N ALA A 223 -7.87 -22.20 4.94
CA ALA A 223 -6.88 -23.08 5.56
C ALA A 223 -6.71 -22.80 7.07
N GLU A 224 -6.72 -21.53 7.48
CA GLU A 224 -6.66 -21.12 8.89
C GLU A 224 -7.91 -21.56 9.67
N ALA A 225 -9.08 -21.55 9.03
CA ALA A 225 -10.31 -22.11 9.59
C ALA A 225 -10.37 -23.66 9.55
N GLY A 226 -9.39 -24.34 8.96
CA GLY A 226 -9.39 -25.80 8.78
C GLY A 226 -10.32 -26.32 7.67
N ILE A 227 -10.84 -25.45 6.82
CA ILE A 227 -11.83 -25.73 5.76
C ILE A 227 -11.15 -25.72 4.39
N TYR A 228 -10.21 -26.63 4.18
CA TYR A 228 -9.38 -26.68 2.96
C TYR A 228 -10.17 -26.82 1.65
N LYS A 229 -11.38 -27.39 1.71
CA LYS A 229 -12.26 -27.58 0.55
C LYS A 229 -12.53 -26.26 -0.18
N ILE A 230 -12.75 -25.16 0.54
CA ILE A 230 -12.99 -23.84 -0.07
C ILE A 230 -11.75 -23.38 -0.85
N GLY A 231 -10.55 -23.53 -0.29
CA GLY A 231 -9.31 -23.16 -0.96
C GLY A 231 -9.07 -23.95 -2.26
N ILE A 232 -9.41 -25.24 -2.26
CA ILE A 232 -9.35 -26.08 -3.47
C ILE A 232 -10.33 -25.56 -4.53
N MET A 233 -11.59 -25.35 -4.15
CA MET A 233 -12.64 -24.93 -5.09
C MET A 233 -12.35 -23.57 -5.73
N VAL A 234 -11.86 -22.60 -4.95
CA VAL A 234 -11.44 -21.28 -5.45
C VAL A 234 -10.32 -21.43 -6.49
N SER A 235 -9.33 -22.27 -6.18
CA SER A 235 -8.16 -22.49 -7.05
C SER A 235 -8.54 -23.21 -8.35
N GLU A 236 -9.37 -24.25 -8.26
CA GLU A 236 -9.90 -25.00 -9.42
C GLU A 236 -10.69 -24.08 -10.34
N TYR A 237 -11.64 -23.31 -9.77
CA TYR A 237 -12.44 -22.37 -10.55
C TYR A 237 -11.55 -21.35 -11.24
N LEU A 238 -10.60 -20.74 -10.51
CA LEU A 238 -9.66 -19.76 -11.07
C LEU A 238 -8.90 -20.33 -12.29
N ILE A 239 -8.36 -21.55 -12.18
CA ILE A 239 -7.60 -22.19 -13.27
C ILE A 239 -8.51 -22.44 -14.49
N ILE A 240 -9.71 -22.99 -14.27
CA ILE A 240 -10.68 -23.25 -15.36
C ILE A 240 -11.02 -21.94 -16.08
N ARG A 241 -11.24 -20.86 -15.31
CA ARG A 241 -11.58 -19.55 -15.88
C ARG A 241 -10.44 -18.89 -16.62
N TYR A 242 -9.21 -19.01 -16.11
CA TYR A 242 -8.03 -18.56 -16.84
C TYR A 242 -7.82 -19.33 -18.13
N TRP A 243 -7.96 -20.66 -18.09
CA TRP A 243 -7.84 -21.49 -19.29
C TRP A 243 -8.83 -21.05 -20.36
N LYS A 244 -10.10 -20.86 -19.98
CA LYS A 244 -11.13 -20.35 -20.88
C LYS A 244 -10.78 -18.97 -21.45
N TYR A 245 -10.23 -18.07 -20.63
CA TYR A 245 -9.81 -16.75 -21.08
C TYR A 245 -8.66 -16.81 -22.10
N MET A 246 -7.72 -17.74 -21.97
CA MET A 246 -6.60 -17.89 -22.92
C MET A 246 -7.01 -18.48 -24.28
N LEU A 247 -8.17 -19.16 -24.35
CA LEU A 247 -8.70 -19.75 -25.57
C LEU A 247 -9.48 -18.76 -26.44
N VAL A 248 -9.73 -17.55 -25.94
CA VAL A 248 -10.46 -16.46 -26.64
C VAL A 248 -9.47 -15.42 -27.13
#